data_AF-A0A0T6B7U5-F1
#
_entry.id   AF-A0A0T6B7U5-F1
#
_cell.length_a   1.000
_cell.length_b   1.000
_cell.length_c   1.000
_cell.angle_alpha   90.00
_cell.angle_beta   90.00
_cell.angle_gamma   90.00
#
_symmetry.space_group_name_H-M   'P 1'
#
loop_
_entity.id
_entity.type
_entity.pdbx_description
1 polymer ?
#
loop_
_entity_poly.entity_id
_entity_poly.type
_entity_poly.pdbx_seq_one_letter_code
_entity_poly.pdbx_strand_id
1 'polypeptide(L)'
;MLTIVGSMSNIGELCSSLLSGYVSDKYGRKTLMIAAVLWTTFAGLTRSFTPSYLPFVIMEFLDTFLGSGFYSAGFVLAMELVIPEQRVWGNTILACAFVAGEVVLGMAAWVSQSWRVMLRILYGPGIFFISYIWLTHESIRWLLSKGRYQEAKRILKKIAKVNGTQISEETIAKLNKVEDDPKDVTIWQIFRSTRLLLRCYQEAKRILKKIAKVNGTQISEETIAKLNKIKDDPKDVTIWQIFRSTRLLLRLINCSFSWICSTFVYYGLTLHSVSISGNMYVNYIAVAAVEIPAFFVCNYTLGKLGRRFTLSPSYILSGIACLSFIFVSDGMDLKF
;
A
#
# COMPACT_ATOMS: atom_id res chain seq x y z
N MET A 1 -21.39 -2.19 24.41
CA MET A 1 -22.07 -2.20 23.08
C MET A 1 -21.13 -1.63 22.01
N LEU A 2 -20.73 -0.35 22.05
CA LEU A 2 -19.83 0.26 21.05
C LEU A 2 -18.53 -0.52 20.77
N THR A 3 -17.96 -1.15 21.79
CA THR A 3 -16.72 -1.94 21.70
C THR A 3 -16.83 -3.18 20.80
N ILE A 4 -18.02 -3.78 20.68
CA ILE A 4 -18.21 -4.97 19.84
C ILE A 4 -18.12 -4.61 18.36
N VAL A 5 -18.65 -3.44 17.97
CA VAL A 5 -18.55 -2.94 16.59
C VAL A 5 -17.08 -2.83 16.19
N GLY A 6 -16.28 -2.07 16.96
CA GLY A 6 -14.86 -1.87 16.66
C GLY A 6 -14.05 -3.17 16.64
N SER A 7 -14.32 -4.09 17.58
CA SER A 7 -13.68 -5.41 17.58
C SER A 7 -14.03 -6.22 16.33
N MET A 8 -15.29 -6.23 15.90
CA MET A 8 -15.71 -6.91 14.68
C MET A 8 -15.09 -6.27 13.42
N SER A 9 -15.06 -4.94 13.36
CA SER A 9 -14.40 -4.20 12.27
C SER A 9 -12.94 -4.63 12.12
N ASN A 10 -12.19 -4.66 13.23
CA ASN A 10 -10.77 -5.05 13.26
C ASN A 10 -10.54 -6.51 12.87
N ILE A 11 -11.41 -7.44 13.31
CA ILE A 11 -11.32 -8.86 12.92
C ILE A 11 -11.56 -9.00 11.42
N GLY A 12 -12.57 -8.30 10.89
CA GLY A 12 -12.85 -8.28 9.46
C GLY A 12 -11.66 -7.76 8.65
N GLU A 13 -11.08 -6.63 9.06
CA GLU A 13 -9.90 -6.04 8.40
C GLU A 13 -8.67 -6.97 8.44
N LEU A 14 -8.42 -7.64 9.57
CA LEU A 14 -7.34 -8.62 9.68
C LEU A 14 -7.51 -9.74 8.66
N CYS A 15 -8.69 -10.35 8.61
CA CYS A 15 -8.99 -11.42 7.67
C CYS A 15 -8.94 -10.93 6.21
N SER A 16 -9.40 -9.70 5.94
CA SER A 16 -9.33 -9.06 4.64
C SER A 16 -7.88 -8.88 4.17
N SER A 17 -7.01 -8.37 5.05
CA SER A 17 -5.61 -8.11 4.72
C SER A 17 -4.86 -9.39 4.34
N LEU A 18 -5.12 -10.51 5.03
CA LEU A 18 -4.51 -11.81 4.73
C LEU A 18 -4.96 -12.39 3.39
N LEU A 19 -6.24 -12.22 3.04
CA LEU A 19 -6.81 -12.73 1.79
C LEU A 19 -6.53 -11.82 0.59
N SER A 20 -6.39 -10.51 0.83
CA SER A 20 -6.28 -9.48 -0.21
C SER A 20 -5.18 -9.77 -1.23
N GLY A 21 -3.98 -10.14 -0.77
CA GLY A 21 -2.84 -10.44 -1.64
C GLY A 21 -3.12 -11.64 -2.56
N TYR A 22 -3.62 -12.74 -1.99
CA TYR A 22 -3.93 -13.95 -2.75
C TYR A 22 -5.03 -13.71 -3.79
N VAL A 23 -6.12 -13.05 -3.39
CA VAL A 23 -7.26 -12.77 -4.28
C VAL A 23 -6.86 -11.78 -5.38
N SER A 24 -6.09 -10.74 -5.05
CA SER A 24 -5.55 -9.75 -5.99
C SER A 24 -4.73 -10.41 -7.08
N ASP A 25 -3.82 -11.30 -6.70
CA ASP A 25 -2.93 -11.95 -7.66
C ASP A 25 -3.67 -13.04 -8.48
N LYS A 26 -4.77 -13.60 -7.95
CA LYS A 26 -5.60 -14.57 -8.67
C LYS A 26 -6.50 -13.92 -9.72
N TYR A 27 -7.28 -12.90 -9.34
CA TYR A 27 -8.36 -12.33 -10.16
C TYR A 27 -8.02 -11.01 -10.85
N GLY A 28 -6.89 -10.39 -10.49
CA GLY A 28 -6.47 -9.09 -11.02
C GLY A 28 -6.77 -7.96 -10.04
N ARG A 29 -5.88 -6.96 -10.04
CA ARG A 29 -5.87 -5.88 -9.04
C ARG A 29 -6.96 -4.85 -9.30
N LYS A 30 -7.15 -4.48 -10.57
CA LYS A 30 -8.21 -3.56 -10.96
C LYS A 30 -9.58 -4.16 -10.65
N THR A 31 -9.81 -5.41 -11.06
CA THR A 31 -11.10 -6.09 -10.86
C THR A 31 -11.46 -6.16 -9.38
N LEU A 32 -10.48 -6.53 -8.55
CA LEU A 32 -10.68 -6.63 -7.11
C LEU A 32 -10.96 -5.28 -6.46
N MET A 33 -10.20 -4.24 -6.83
CA MET A 33 -10.40 -2.88 -6.31
C MET A 33 -11.82 -2.38 -6.63
N ILE A 34 -12.29 -2.56 -7.86
CA ILE A 34 -13.64 -2.12 -8.26
C ILE A 34 -14.71 -2.92 -7.51
N ALA A 35 -14.58 -4.25 -7.45
CA ALA A 35 -15.52 -5.10 -6.73
C ALA A 35 -15.61 -4.73 -5.23
N ALA A 36 -14.46 -4.45 -4.60
CA ALA A 36 -14.38 -4.03 -3.21
C ALA A 36 -15.10 -2.71 -2.96
N VAL A 37 -14.85 -1.68 -3.79
CA VAL A 37 -15.50 -0.37 -3.62
C VAL A 37 -17.01 -0.45 -3.83
N LEU A 38 -17.48 -1.24 -4.80
CA LEU A 38 -18.91 -1.45 -5.01
C LEU A 38 -19.55 -2.19 -3.85
N TRP A 39 -18.87 -3.19 -3.30
CA TRP A 39 -19.33 -3.89 -2.10
C TRP A 39 -19.41 -2.95 -0.91
N THR A 40 -18.35 -2.19 -0.65
CA THR A 40 -18.31 -1.22 0.45
C THR A 40 -19.39 -0.16 0.31
N THR A 41 -19.62 0.35 -0.90
CA THR A 41 -20.75 1.24 -1.22
C THR A 41 -22.09 0.63 -0.83
N PHE A 42 -22.35 -0.60 -1.30
CA PHE A 42 -23.59 -1.32 -1.01
C PHE A 42 -23.75 -1.59 0.50
N ALA A 43 -22.71 -2.06 1.16
CA ALA A 43 -22.72 -2.41 2.57
C ALA A 43 -22.93 -1.18 3.46
N GLY A 44 -22.23 -0.07 3.19
CA GLY A 44 -22.37 1.19 3.93
C GLY A 44 -23.74 1.84 3.77
N LEU A 45 -24.30 1.83 2.55
CA LEU A 45 -25.67 2.33 2.31
C LEU A 45 -26.70 1.48 3.03
N THR A 46 -26.58 0.15 2.94
CA THR A 46 -27.47 -0.78 3.67
C THR A 46 -27.39 -0.56 5.17
N ARG A 47 -26.18 -0.37 5.72
CA ARG A 47 -25.94 -0.05 7.14
C ARG A 47 -26.65 1.24 7.57
N SER A 48 -26.76 2.23 6.67
CA SER A 48 -27.48 3.47 6.98
C SER A 48 -28.98 3.29 7.22
N PHE A 49 -29.56 2.16 6.81
CA PHE A 49 -30.99 1.83 6.97
C PHE A 49 -31.27 0.78 8.05
N THR A 50 -30.25 0.16 8.66
CA THR A 50 -30.48 -0.90 9.65
C THR A 50 -31.16 -0.33 10.90
N PRO A 51 -32.31 -0.88 11.35
CA PRO A 51 -32.99 -0.39 12.55
C PRO A 51 -32.46 -1.03 13.84
N SER A 52 -31.84 -2.21 13.73
CA SER A 52 -31.39 -3.04 14.84
C SER A 52 -29.88 -3.19 14.89
N TYR A 53 -29.35 -3.35 16.10
CA TYR A 53 -27.92 -3.45 16.37
C TYR A 53 -27.23 -4.67 15.73
N LEU A 54 -27.89 -5.83 15.70
CA LEU A 54 -27.26 -7.06 15.18
C LEU A 54 -26.97 -6.99 13.66
N PRO A 55 -27.93 -6.66 12.77
CA PRO A 55 -27.66 -6.40 11.36
C PRO A 55 -26.63 -5.29 11.13
N PHE A 56 -26.58 -4.27 11.99
CA PHE A 56 -25.56 -3.24 11.91
C PHE A 56 -24.15 -3.83 12.10
N VAL A 57 -23.93 -4.62 13.15
CA VAL A 57 -22.64 -5.27 13.44
C VAL A 57 -22.26 -6.28 12.35
N ILE A 58 -23.22 -7.06 11.84
CA ILE A 58 -22.96 -8.01 10.75
C ILE A 58 -22.53 -7.27 9.48
N MET A 59 -23.23 -6.19 9.11
CA MET A 59 -22.87 -5.39 7.93
C MET A 59 -21.56 -4.61 8.11
N GLU A 60 -21.22 -4.23 9.34
CA GLU A 60 -19.91 -3.67 9.66
C GLU A 60 -18.80 -4.70 9.42
N PHE A 61 -18.91 -5.90 9.98
CA PHE A 61 -17.95 -6.98 9.78
C PHE A 61 -17.79 -7.35 8.31
N LEU A 62 -18.90 -7.47 7.57
CA LEU A 62 -18.86 -7.84 6.16
C LEU A 62 -18.26 -6.75 5.28
N ASP A 63 -18.47 -5.48 5.61
CA ASP A 63 -17.84 -4.36 4.91
C ASP A 63 -16.33 -4.36 5.14
N THR A 64 -15.87 -4.48 6.39
CA THR A 64 -14.41 -4.51 6.64
C THR A 64 -13.75 -5.78 6.09
N PHE A 65 -14.43 -6.93 6.15
CA PHE A 65 -13.90 -8.18 5.62
C PHE A 65 -13.72 -8.18 4.09
N LEU A 66 -14.68 -7.65 3.33
CA LEU A 66 -14.66 -7.65 1.87
C LEU A 66 -14.30 -6.30 1.25
N GLY A 67 -14.07 -5.26 2.05
CA GLY A 67 -13.80 -3.90 1.58
C GLY A 67 -12.39 -3.44 1.92
N SER A 68 -12.03 -3.41 3.21
CA SER A 68 -10.85 -2.68 3.67
C SER A 68 -9.54 -3.29 3.17
N GLY A 69 -9.33 -4.61 3.26
CA GLY A 69 -8.06 -5.21 2.83
C GLY A 69 -7.74 -5.05 1.34
N PHE A 70 -8.75 -4.80 0.49
CA PHE A 70 -8.57 -4.65 -0.95
C PHE A 70 -8.14 -3.24 -1.39
N TYR A 71 -8.13 -2.22 -0.52
CA TYR A 71 -7.50 -0.93 -0.85
C TYR A 71 -6.02 -1.11 -1.17
N SER A 72 -5.36 -2.09 -0.53
CA SER A 72 -3.95 -2.41 -0.73
C SER A 72 -3.65 -2.78 -2.19
N ALA A 73 -4.56 -3.50 -2.85
CA ALA A 73 -4.45 -3.84 -4.28
C ALA A 73 -4.50 -2.59 -5.16
N GLY A 74 -5.36 -1.62 -4.81
CA GLY A 74 -5.43 -0.31 -5.47
C GLY A 74 -4.15 0.52 -5.29
N PHE A 75 -3.61 0.55 -4.07
CA PHE A 75 -2.33 1.20 -3.78
C PHE A 75 -1.19 0.59 -4.61
N VAL A 76 -1.10 -0.73 -4.67
CA VAL A 76 -0.07 -1.40 -5.47
C VAL A 76 -0.28 -1.12 -6.96
N LEU A 77 -1.50 -1.15 -7.47
CA LEU A 77 -1.81 -0.80 -8.87
C LEU A 77 -1.34 0.63 -9.19
N ALA A 78 -1.65 1.61 -8.33
CA ALA A 78 -1.19 2.99 -8.51
C ALA A 78 0.34 3.09 -8.52
N MET A 79 1.02 2.41 -7.59
CA MET A 79 2.48 2.40 -7.48
C MET A 79 3.19 1.61 -8.59
N GLU A 80 2.46 0.77 -9.33
CA GLU A 80 2.96 0.09 -10.53
C GLU A 80 2.93 0.98 -11.77
N LEU A 81 2.00 1.94 -11.82
CA LEU A 81 1.95 2.95 -12.87
C LEU A 81 3.07 3.99 -12.71
N VAL A 82 3.54 4.21 -11.47
CA VAL A 82 4.60 5.17 -11.18
C VAL A 82 5.98 4.55 -11.43
N ILE A 83 6.78 5.27 -12.22
CA ILE A 83 8.17 4.93 -12.54
C ILE A 83 9.01 4.88 -11.24
N PRO A 84 9.93 3.91 -11.06
CA PRO A 84 10.67 3.70 -9.81
C PRO A 84 11.32 4.94 -9.19
N GLU A 85 11.84 5.84 -10.01
CA GLU A 85 12.53 7.06 -9.60
C GLU A 85 11.56 8.11 -9.05
N GLN A 86 10.30 8.10 -9.49
CA GLN A 86 9.25 9.04 -9.10
C GLN A 86 8.31 8.50 -8.02
N ARG A 87 8.61 7.33 -7.45
CA ARG A 87 7.76 6.66 -6.45
C ARG A 87 7.52 7.45 -5.19
N VAL A 88 8.48 8.30 -4.78
CA VAL A 88 8.30 9.14 -3.59
C VAL A 88 7.20 10.16 -3.87
N TRP A 89 7.22 10.83 -5.02
CA TRP A 89 6.15 11.72 -5.48
C TRP A 89 4.80 10.99 -5.64
N GLY A 90 4.81 9.80 -6.24
CA GLY A 90 3.59 8.98 -6.34
C GLY A 90 2.97 8.66 -4.98
N ASN A 91 3.79 8.30 -4.00
CA ASN A 91 3.34 8.06 -2.63
C ASN A 91 2.79 9.33 -1.96
N THR A 92 3.45 10.49 -2.16
CA THR A 92 2.99 11.78 -1.64
C THR A 92 1.62 12.16 -2.18
N ILE A 93 1.38 11.97 -3.49
CA ILE A 93 0.07 12.27 -4.11
C ILE A 93 -1.02 11.36 -3.54
N LEU A 94 -0.72 10.05 -3.42
CA LEU A 94 -1.67 9.10 -2.82
C LEU A 94 -1.98 9.43 -1.35
N ALA A 95 -0.97 9.84 -0.58
CA ALA A 95 -1.15 10.25 0.81
C ALA A 95 -2.00 11.53 0.93
N CYS A 96 -1.81 12.51 0.03
CA CYS A 96 -2.66 13.70 -0.02
C CYS A 96 -4.12 13.35 -0.37
N ALA A 97 -4.33 12.39 -1.27
CA ALA A 97 -5.68 11.92 -1.62
C ALA A 97 -6.38 11.24 -0.44
N PHE A 98 -5.63 10.50 0.39
CA PHE A 98 -6.14 9.91 1.63
C PHE A 98 -6.61 10.99 2.61
N VAL A 99 -5.78 12.01 2.87
CA VAL A 99 -6.11 13.14 3.75
C VAL A 99 -7.28 13.97 3.23
N ALA A 100 -7.38 14.16 1.92
CA ALA A 100 -8.55 14.81 1.32
C ALA A 100 -9.85 14.04 1.65
N GLY A 101 -9.79 12.71 1.69
CA GLY A 101 -10.89 11.86 2.13
C GLY A 101 -11.26 12.09 3.61
N GLU A 102 -10.28 12.21 4.49
CA GLU A 102 -10.50 12.50 5.91
C GLU A 102 -11.11 13.89 6.16
N VAL A 103 -10.63 14.90 5.43
CA VAL A 103 -11.23 16.24 5.46
C VAL A 103 -12.69 16.20 5.02
N VAL A 104 -13.00 15.46 3.94
CA VAL A 104 -14.38 15.26 3.47
C VAL A 104 -15.22 14.51 4.51
N LEU A 105 -14.67 13.50 5.20
CA LEU A 105 -15.31 12.82 6.31
C LEU A 105 -15.65 13.81 7.45
N GLY A 106 -14.70 14.64 7.86
CA GLY A 106 -14.91 15.67 8.88
C GLY A 106 -16.00 16.67 8.49
N MET A 107 -15.99 17.14 7.24
CA MET A 107 -17.02 18.04 6.70
C MET A 107 -18.40 17.37 6.66
N ALA A 108 -18.48 16.13 6.20
CA ALA A 108 -19.73 15.36 6.17
C ALA A 108 -20.28 15.15 7.58
N ALA A 109 -19.41 14.86 8.55
CA ALA A 109 -19.79 14.74 9.95
C ALA A 109 -20.33 16.07 10.52
N TRP A 110 -19.67 17.19 10.19
CA TRP A 110 -20.08 18.52 10.64
C TRP A 110 -21.46 18.93 10.11
N VAL A 111 -21.71 18.71 8.81
CA VAL A 111 -22.95 19.12 8.15
C VAL A 111 -24.11 18.20 8.53
N SER A 112 -23.86 16.89 8.58
CA SER A 112 -24.95 15.93 8.75
C SER A 112 -25.38 15.74 10.21
N GLN A 113 -24.43 15.79 11.15
CA GLN A 113 -24.60 15.51 12.60
C GLN A 113 -25.39 14.21 12.91
N SER A 114 -25.55 13.36 11.91
CA SER A 114 -26.37 12.16 11.93
C SER A 114 -25.60 11.08 11.20
N TRP A 115 -25.20 10.04 11.94
CA TRP A 115 -24.39 8.95 11.40
C TRP A 115 -25.04 8.29 10.16
N ARG A 116 -26.38 8.23 10.09
CA ARG A 116 -27.11 7.69 8.92
C ARG A 116 -26.96 8.56 7.68
N VAL A 117 -27.16 9.86 7.83
CA VAL A 117 -27.02 10.83 6.72
C VAL A 117 -25.56 10.90 6.29
N MET A 118 -24.63 10.88 7.25
CA MET A 118 -23.18 10.82 7.01
C MET A 118 -22.79 9.62 6.15
N LEU A 119 -23.25 8.41 6.50
CA LEU A 119 -22.99 7.21 5.69
C LEU A 119 -23.53 7.36 4.27
N ARG A 120 -24.71 7.95 4.08
CA ARG A 120 -25.24 8.19 2.73
C ARG A 120 -24.42 9.18 1.92
N ILE A 121 -23.94 10.26 2.54
CA ILE A 121 -23.08 11.25 1.88
C ILE A 121 -21.75 10.63 1.46
N LEU A 122 -21.13 9.82 2.33
CA LEU A 122 -19.80 9.25 2.08
C LEU A 122 -19.83 8.09 1.10
N TYR A 123 -20.79 7.18 1.24
CA TYR A 123 -20.86 5.97 0.42
C TYR A 123 -21.65 6.20 -0.87
N GLY A 124 -22.59 7.16 -0.90
CA GLY A 124 -23.41 7.46 -2.09
C GLY A 124 -22.60 7.70 -3.38
N PRO A 125 -21.55 8.54 -3.36
CA PRO A 125 -20.68 8.75 -4.52
C PRO A 125 -19.94 7.49 -5.00
N GLY A 126 -19.80 6.48 -4.15
CA GLY A 126 -19.11 5.23 -4.48
C GLY A 126 -19.76 4.45 -5.63
N ILE A 127 -21.02 4.74 -5.98
CA ILE A 127 -21.67 4.12 -7.16
C ILE A 127 -21.02 4.56 -8.47
N PHE A 128 -20.42 5.75 -8.52
CA PHE A 128 -19.73 6.25 -9.71
C PHE A 128 -18.40 5.53 -9.96
N PHE A 129 -17.90 4.76 -8.99
CA PHE A 129 -16.70 3.95 -9.16
C PHE A 129 -16.86 2.82 -10.19
N ILE A 130 -18.09 2.48 -10.59
CA ILE A 130 -18.34 1.60 -11.75
C ILE A 130 -17.66 2.14 -13.02
N SER A 131 -17.60 3.47 -13.18
CA SER A 131 -16.94 4.11 -14.33
C SER A 131 -15.44 3.78 -14.43
N TYR A 132 -14.79 3.42 -13.31
CA TYR A 132 -13.38 3.05 -13.29
C TYR A 132 -13.09 1.77 -14.08
N ILE A 133 -14.10 0.95 -14.38
CA ILE A 133 -13.98 -0.19 -15.31
C ILE A 133 -13.46 0.31 -16.67
N TRP A 134 -13.80 1.52 -17.08
CA TRP A 134 -13.43 2.06 -18.40
C TRP A 134 -12.21 2.98 -18.34
N LEU A 135 -12.04 3.72 -17.23
CA LEU A 135 -10.95 4.67 -17.08
C LEU A 135 -9.60 4.00 -16.77
N THR A 136 -9.60 2.92 -15.99
CA THR A 136 -8.36 2.29 -15.50
C THR A 136 -7.98 1.05 -16.31
N HIS A 137 -6.68 0.78 -16.42
CA HIS A 137 -6.15 -0.45 -17.01
C HIS A 137 -5.76 -1.43 -15.90
N GLU A 138 -5.79 -2.72 -16.21
CA GLU A 138 -5.25 -3.73 -15.30
C GLU A 138 -3.71 -3.61 -15.25
N SER A 139 -3.12 -4.09 -14.16
CA SER A 139 -1.67 -4.14 -13.99
C SER A 139 -1.01 -4.88 -15.16
N ILE A 140 -0.12 -4.17 -15.88
CA ILE A 140 0.70 -4.75 -16.95
C ILE A 140 1.48 -5.95 -16.43
N ARG A 141 1.97 -5.86 -15.19
CA ARG A 141 2.64 -6.96 -14.50
C ARG A 141 1.69 -8.14 -14.34
N TRP A 142 0.51 -7.95 -13.77
CA TRP A 142 -0.43 -9.07 -13.64
C TRP A 142 -0.81 -9.70 -15.00
N LEU A 143 -1.00 -8.89 -16.04
CA LEU A 143 -1.31 -9.39 -17.39
C LEU A 143 -0.19 -10.28 -17.95
N LEU A 144 1.07 -9.86 -17.80
CA LEU A 144 2.22 -10.63 -18.27
C LEU A 144 2.40 -11.93 -17.48
N SER A 145 2.08 -11.97 -16.19
CA SER A 145 2.22 -13.19 -15.38
C SER A 145 1.12 -14.21 -15.67
N LYS A 146 -0.03 -13.75 -16.19
CA LYS A 146 -1.15 -14.60 -16.64
C LYS A 146 -1.08 -14.96 -18.13
N GLY A 147 -0.03 -14.56 -18.84
CA GLY A 147 0.12 -14.83 -20.27
C GLY A 147 -0.81 -14.00 -21.18
N ARG A 148 -1.42 -12.92 -20.68
CA ARG A 148 -2.29 -12.02 -21.45
C ARG A 148 -1.48 -10.96 -22.21
N TYR A 149 -0.57 -11.42 -23.09
CA TYR A 149 0.41 -10.55 -23.77
C TYR A 149 -0.22 -9.52 -24.71
N GLN A 150 -1.27 -9.91 -25.46
CA GLN A 150 -1.95 -9.03 -26.40
C GLN A 150 -2.58 -7.81 -25.71
N GLU A 151 -3.16 -8.01 -24.53
CA GLU A 151 -3.78 -6.95 -23.76
C GLU A 151 -2.72 -6.03 -23.12
N ALA A 152 -1.63 -6.62 -22.61
CA ALA A 152 -0.48 -5.85 -22.14
C ALA A 152 0.10 -4.96 -23.27
N LYS A 153 0.25 -5.50 -24.49
CA LYS A 153 0.69 -4.72 -25.67
C LYS A 153 -0.29 -3.59 -26.00
N ARG A 154 -1.61 -3.85 -25.97
CA ARG A 154 -2.63 -2.82 -26.22
C ARG A 154 -2.53 -1.67 -25.21
N ILE A 155 -2.36 -1.97 -23.93
CA ILE A 155 -2.21 -0.97 -22.86
C ILE A 155 -0.92 -0.18 -23.05
N LEU A 156 0.21 -0.86 -23.28
CA LEU A 156 1.50 -0.21 -23.53
C LEU A 156 1.43 0.73 -24.75
N LYS A 157 0.78 0.32 -25.85
CA LYS A 157 0.58 1.17 -27.04
C LYS A 157 -0.25 2.42 -26.72
N LYS A 158 -1.27 2.28 -25.87
CA LYS A 158 -2.09 3.43 -25.41
C LYS A 158 -1.25 4.40 -24.58
N ILE A 159 -0.44 3.91 -23.64
CA ILE A 159 0.44 4.72 -22.80
C ILE A 159 1.49 5.44 -23.65
N ALA A 160 2.13 4.72 -24.59
CA ALA A 160 3.11 5.26 -25.51
C ALA A 160 2.55 6.41 -26.36
N LYS A 161 1.33 6.23 -26.90
CA LYS A 161 0.62 7.27 -27.66
C LYS A 161 0.33 8.52 -26.82
N VAL A 162 -0.08 8.36 -25.56
CA VAL A 162 -0.37 9.49 -24.66
C VAL A 162 0.92 10.22 -24.27
N ASN A 163 2.00 9.49 -24.03
CA ASN A 163 3.29 10.06 -23.63
C ASN A 163 4.15 10.55 -24.80
N GLY A 164 3.66 10.44 -26.04
CA GLY A 164 4.41 10.80 -27.25
C GLY A 164 5.70 9.98 -27.45
N THR A 165 5.83 8.83 -26.78
CA THR A 165 7.01 7.96 -26.89
C THR A 165 6.70 6.77 -27.77
N GLN A 166 7.67 6.31 -28.58
CA GLN A 166 7.52 5.03 -29.29
C GLN A 166 7.97 3.90 -28.38
N ILE A 167 7.19 2.81 -28.34
CA ILE A 167 7.65 1.60 -27.67
C ILE A 167 8.83 1.10 -28.49
N SER A 168 10.00 0.98 -27.87
CA SER A 168 11.18 0.40 -28.52
C SER A 168 10.80 -0.94 -29.17
N GLU A 169 11.13 -1.10 -30.45
CA GLU A 169 10.91 -2.35 -31.20
C GLU A 169 11.54 -3.54 -30.48
N GLU A 170 12.63 -3.32 -29.74
CA GLU A 170 13.28 -4.31 -28.88
C GLU A 170 12.35 -4.81 -27.76
N THR A 171 11.52 -3.93 -27.18
CA THR A 171 10.56 -4.31 -26.14
C THR A 171 9.39 -5.10 -26.72
N ILE A 172 8.92 -4.73 -27.90
CA ILE A 172 7.87 -5.47 -28.62
C ILE A 172 8.41 -6.84 -29.08
N ALA A 173 9.62 -6.89 -29.62
CA ALA A 173 10.29 -8.13 -30.01
C ALA A 173 10.53 -9.06 -28.80
N LYS A 174 10.90 -8.52 -27.64
CA LYS A 174 10.98 -9.28 -26.38
C LYS A 174 9.61 -9.81 -25.97
N LEU A 175 8.56 -9.01 -26.05
CA LEU A 175 7.19 -9.46 -25.74
C LEU A 175 6.67 -10.52 -26.72
N ASN A 176 7.03 -10.43 -28.01
CA ASN A 176 6.71 -11.44 -29.03
C ASN A 176 7.48 -12.75 -28.76
N LYS A 177 8.78 -12.67 -28.46
CA LYS A 177 9.59 -13.84 -28.09
C LYS A 177 9.04 -14.57 -26.84
N VAL A 178 8.56 -13.83 -25.85
CA VAL A 178 7.94 -14.40 -24.64
C VAL A 178 6.57 -15.03 -24.93
N GLU A 179 5.83 -14.49 -25.90
CA GLU A 179 4.54 -15.03 -26.35
C GLU A 179 4.73 -16.33 -27.17
N ASP A 180 5.75 -16.38 -28.01
CA ASP A 180 6.05 -17.53 -28.88
C ASP A 180 6.76 -18.69 -28.14
N ASP A 181 7.63 -18.39 -27.16
CA ASP A 181 8.26 -19.38 -26.29
C ASP A 181 8.27 -18.92 -24.80
N PRO A 182 7.29 -19.35 -23.99
CA PRO A 182 7.21 -19.00 -22.57
C PRO A 182 8.34 -19.63 -21.72
N LYS A 183 9.06 -20.63 -22.23
CA LYS A 183 10.15 -21.31 -21.51
C LYS A 183 11.50 -20.62 -21.72
N ASP A 184 11.73 -20.03 -22.89
CA ASP A 184 13.02 -19.40 -23.24
C ASP A 184 13.22 -18.02 -22.61
N VAL A 185 12.13 -17.30 -22.32
CA VAL A 185 12.18 -16.07 -21.53
C VAL A 185 11.33 -16.27 -20.29
N THR A 186 11.97 -16.73 -19.22
CA THR A 186 11.32 -16.90 -17.93
C THR A 186 10.64 -15.58 -17.58
N ILE A 187 9.31 -15.57 -17.51
CA ILE A 187 8.45 -14.41 -17.19
C ILE A 187 9.09 -13.55 -16.09
N TRP A 188 9.68 -14.18 -15.07
CA TRP A 188 10.45 -13.60 -13.96
C TRP A 188 11.63 -12.68 -14.32
N GLN A 189 12.22 -12.77 -15.52
CA GLN A 189 13.24 -11.83 -16.00
C GLN A 189 12.66 -10.43 -16.27
N ILE A 190 11.36 -10.36 -16.63
CA ILE A 190 10.62 -9.11 -16.84
C ILE A 190 10.13 -8.55 -15.50
N PHE A 191 9.70 -9.42 -14.57
CA PHE A 191 9.37 -9.05 -13.20
C PHE A 191 10.65 -8.93 -12.40
N ARG A 192 11.32 -7.80 -12.56
CA ARG A 192 12.47 -7.34 -11.77
C ARG A 192 12.14 -7.13 -10.27
N SER A 193 11.33 -7.99 -9.67
CA SER A 193 11.24 -8.32 -8.25
C SER A 193 12.04 -9.61 -8.05
N THR A 194 13.34 -9.53 -8.22
CA THR A 194 14.12 -9.43 -7.01
C THR A 194 15.45 -8.75 -7.32
N ARG A 195 15.49 -7.41 -7.22
CA ARG A 195 16.77 -6.70 -7.01
C ARG A 195 17.55 -7.33 -5.85
N LEU A 196 16.86 -7.93 -4.86
CA LEU A 196 17.45 -8.65 -3.75
C LEU A 196 18.10 -9.97 -4.18
N LEU A 197 17.42 -10.90 -4.88
CA LEU A 197 18.06 -12.12 -5.42
C LEU A 197 19.16 -11.81 -6.43
N LEU A 198 19.00 -10.82 -7.31
CA LEU A 198 20.07 -10.46 -8.25
C LEU A 198 21.27 -9.88 -7.50
N ARG A 199 21.05 -9.04 -6.47
CA ARG A 199 22.13 -8.54 -5.60
C ARG A 199 22.72 -9.64 -4.74
N CYS A 200 21.93 -10.55 -4.17
CA CYS A 200 22.39 -11.69 -3.40
C CYS A 200 23.17 -12.68 -4.26
N TYR A 201 22.75 -12.92 -5.51
CA TYR A 201 23.50 -13.69 -6.51
C TYR A 201 24.80 -12.98 -6.86
N GLN A 202 24.76 -11.67 -7.13
CA GLN A 202 25.96 -10.88 -7.43
C GLN A 202 26.93 -10.83 -6.24
N GLU A 203 26.45 -10.66 -5.01
CA GLU A 203 27.25 -10.70 -3.78
C GLU A 203 27.80 -12.10 -3.52
N ALA A 204 26.98 -13.15 -3.59
CA ALA A 204 27.42 -14.53 -3.42
C ALA A 204 28.50 -14.90 -4.43
N LYS A 205 28.30 -14.55 -5.71
CA LYS A 205 29.30 -14.74 -6.77
C LYS A 205 30.57 -13.94 -6.52
N ARG A 206 30.46 -12.72 -5.96
CA ARG A 206 31.62 -11.87 -5.62
C ARG A 206 32.40 -12.41 -4.42
N ILE A 207 31.71 -12.93 -3.39
CA ILE A 207 32.30 -13.57 -2.21
C ILE A 207 33.00 -14.86 -2.61
N LEU A 208 32.35 -15.73 -3.39
CA LEU A 208 32.96 -16.97 -3.89
C LEU A 208 34.20 -16.72 -4.74
N LYS A 209 34.18 -15.70 -5.62
CA LYS A 209 35.38 -15.27 -6.36
C LYS A 209 36.51 -14.76 -5.45
N LYS A 210 36.19 -14.06 -4.37
CA LYS A 210 37.19 -13.62 -3.38
C LYS A 210 37.78 -14.82 -2.62
N ILE A 211 36.96 -15.76 -2.17
CA ILE A 211 37.40 -16.97 -1.45
C ILE A 211 38.27 -17.85 -2.37
N ALA A 212 37.85 -18.08 -3.62
CA ALA A 212 38.63 -18.80 -4.62
C ALA A 212 40.00 -18.16 -4.90
N LYS A 213 40.06 -16.82 -4.95
CA LYS A 213 41.31 -16.08 -5.15
C LYS A 213 42.25 -16.16 -3.94
N VAL A 214 41.71 -16.17 -2.71
CA VAL A 214 42.50 -16.26 -1.47
C VAL A 214 43.02 -17.69 -1.25
N ASN A 215 42.21 -18.70 -1.57
CA ASN A 215 42.54 -20.10 -1.32
C ASN A 215 43.18 -20.81 -2.53
N GLY A 216 43.49 -20.10 -3.62
CA GLY A 216 44.09 -20.68 -4.84
C GLY A 216 43.26 -21.79 -5.51
N THR A 217 41.97 -21.90 -5.19
CA THR A 217 41.09 -23.01 -5.55
C THR A 217 40.10 -22.59 -6.63
N GLN A 218 39.89 -23.42 -7.65
CA GLN A 218 38.87 -23.18 -8.67
C GLN A 218 37.46 -23.43 -8.08
N ILE A 219 36.52 -22.53 -8.39
CA ILE A 219 35.12 -22.66 -7.95
C ILE A 219 34.52 -23.89 -8.64
N SER A 220 34.02 -24.87 -7.90
CA SER A 220 33.49 -26.10 -8.50
C SER A 220 32.35 -25.79 -9.48
N GLU A 221 32.35 -26.46 -10.64
CA GLU A 221 31.33 -26.30 -11.66
C GLU A 221 29.93 -26.63 -11.12
N GLU A 222 29.83 -27.58 -10.19
CA GLU A 222 28.60 -27.94 -9.50
C GLU A 222 28.02 -26.76 -8.68
N THR A 223 28.89 -25.95 -8.05
CA THR A 223 28.48 -24.76 -7.30
C THR A 223 27.97 -23.67 -8.23
N ILE A 224 28.61 -23.48 -9.39
CA ILE A 224 28.18 -22.54 -10.43
C ILE A 224 26.86 -22.99 -11.06
N ALA A 225 26.69 -24.29 -11.30
CA ALA A 225 25.46 -24.89 -11.82
C ALA A 225 24.29 -24.72 -10.83
N LYS A 226 24.49 -24.96 -9.53
CA LYS A 226 23.49 -24.69 -8.49
C LYS A 226 23.11 -23.20 -8.42
N LEU A 227 24.09 -22.29 -8.54
CA LEU A 227 23.85 -20.85 -8.58
C LEU A 227 23.09 -20.38 -9.82
N ASN A 228 23.37 -20.96 -10.99
CA ASN A 228 22.63 -20.65 -12.21
C ASN A 228 21.22 -21.24 -12.17
N LYS A 229 21.03 -22.44 -11.61
CA LYS A 229 19.71 -23.03 -11.39
C LYS A 229 18.81 -22.18 -10.50
N ILE A 230 19.36 -21.54 -9.45
CA ILE A 230 18.65 -20.57 -8.60
C ILE A 230 18.28 -19.28 -9.36
N LYS A 231 19.10 -18.88 -10.34
CA LYS A 231 18.83 -17.72 -11.21
C LYS A 231 17.71 -18.02 -12.21
N ASP A 232 17.67 -19.24 -12.72
CA ASP A 232 16.80 -19.63 -13.84
C ASP A 232 15.44 -20.21 -13.38
N ASP A 233 15.33 -20.78 -12.16
CA ASP A 233 14.06 -21.26 -11.60
C ASP A 233 13.80 -20.73 -10.17
N PRO A 234 13.28 -19.50 -10.00
CA PRO A 234 13.00 -18.89 -8.70
C PRO A 234 11.70 -19.42 -8.03
N LYS A 235 11.20 -20.59 -8.45
CA LYS A 235 9.92 -21.17 -7.99
C LYS A 235 9.82 -21.36 -6.47
N ASP A 236 10.95 -21.38 -5.76
CA ASP A 236 10.99 -21.66 -4.31
C ASP A 236 11.18 -20.43 -3.41
N VAL A 237 11.03 -19.19 -3.92
CA VAL A 237 11.11 -18.00 -3.04
C VAL A 237 9.79 -17.82 -2.28
N THR A 238 9.56 -18.68 -1.31
CA THR A 238 8.42 -18.60 -0.40
C THR A 238 8.65 -17.49 0.63
N ILE A 239 7.58 -16.81 1.07
CA ILE A 239 7.60 -15.77 2.14
C ILE A 239 8.41 -16.22 3.37
N TRP A 240 8.40 -17.52 3.67
CA TRP A 240 9.16 -18.15 4.76
C TRP A 240 10.67 -17.96 4.69
N GLN A 241 11.25 -17.78 3.50
CA GLN A 241 12.69 -17.51 3.35
C GLN A 241 13.08 -16.11 3.86
N ILE A 242 12.14 -15.17 3.91
CA ILE A 242 12.37 -13.82 4.48
C ILE A 242 12.70 -13.95 5.97
N PHE A 243 11.98 -14.81 6.69
CA PHE A 243 12.19 -15.06 8.11
C PHE A 243 13.49 -15.82 8.42
N ARG A 244 14.09 -16.52 7.44
CA ARG A 244 15.39 -17.18 7.62
C ARG A 244 16.57 -16.20 7.66
N SER A 245 16.45 -15.01 7.08
CA SER A 245 17.53 -14.04 7.06
C SER A 245 17.42 -13.08 8.24
N THR A 246 18.29 -13.22 9.24
CA THR A 246 18.33 -12.36 10.44
C THR A 246 18.41 -10.87 10.07
N ARG A 247 19.15 -10.51 9.01
CA ARG A 247 19.28 -9.11 8.58
C ARG A 247 18.00 -8.54 7.98
N LEU A 248 17.23 -9.34 7.23
CA LEU A 248 15.94 -8.93 6.69
C LEU A 248 14.87 -8.91 7.78
N LEU A 249 14.91 -9.88 8.69
CA LEU A 249 14.02 -9.95 9.85
C LEU A 249 14.19 -8.73 10.76
N LEU A 250 15.43 -8.34 11.10
CA LEU A 250 15.68 -7.13 11.89
C LEU A 250 15.15 -5.85 11.22
N ARG A 251 15.25 -5.76 9.89
CA ARG A 251 14.68 -4.63 9.15
C ARG A 251 13.16 -4.65 9.17
N LEU A 252 12.55 -5.83 9.03
CA LEU A 252 11.11 -6.01 9.12
C LEU A 252 10.61 -5.60 10.51
N ILE A 253 11.23 -6.10 11.58
CA ILE A 253 10.91 -5.74 12.97
C ILE A 253 11.00 -4.23 13.17
N ASN A 254 12.10 -3.61 12.71
CA ASN A 254 12.27 -2.16 12.83
C ASN A 254 11.19 -1.36 12.08
N CYS A 255 10.83 -1.80 10.87
CA CYS A 255 9.73 -1.19 10.10
C CYS A 255 8.38 -1.36 10.81
N SER A 256 8.09 -2.57 11.33
CA SER A 256 6.86 -2.83 12.08
C SER A 256 6.77 -1.98 13.35
N PHE A 257 7.88 -1.83 14.08
CA PHE A 257 7.95 -0.96 15.26
C PHE A 257 7.69 0.51 14.89
N SER A 258 8.29 0.99 13.79
CA SER A 258 8.06 2.36 13.30
C SER A 258 6.59 2.60 12.97
N TRP A 259 5.93 1.61 12.36
CA TRP A 259 4.49 1.66 12.09
C TRP A 259 3.67 1.75 13.37
N ILE A 260 3.95 0.91 14.38
CA ILE A 260 3.25 0.94 15.68
C ILE A 260 3.38 2.32 16.34
N CYS A 261 4.60 2.87 16.41
CA CYS A 261 4.81 4.20 16.97
C CYS A 261 4.03 5.29 16.21
N SER A 262 4.02 5.21 14.87
CA SER A 262 3.28 6.16 14.03
C SER A 262 1.77 6.06 14.27
N THR A 263 1.23 4.83 14.38
CA THR A 263 -0.17 4.56 14.69
C THR A 263 -0.60 5.17 16.02
N PHE A 264 0.22 5.05 17.08
CA PHE A 264 -0.09 5.63 18.38
C PHE A 264 -0.11 7.16 18.35
N VAL A 265 0.88 7.78 17.69
CA VAL A 265 0.90 9.24 17.54
C VAL A 265 -0.31 9.70 16.74
N TYR A 266 -0.59 9.05 15.61
CA TYR A 266 -1.67 9.41 14.69
C TYR A 266 -3.05 9.36 15.35
N TYR A 267 -3.44 8.18 15.86
CA TYR A 267 -4.74 8.02 16.50
C TYR A 267 -4.81 8.76 17.85
N GLY A 268 -3.69 8.88 18.57
CA GLY A 268 -3.61 9.65 19.82
C GLY A 268 -3.91 11.14 19.59
N LEU A 269 -3.25 11.76 18.59
CA LEU A 269 -3.50 13.15 18.22
C LEU A 269 -4.94 13.34 17.72
N THR A 270 -5.45 12.41 16.92
CA THR A 270 -6.82 12.46 16.40
C THR A 270 -7.85 12.42 17.54
N LEU A 271 -7.71 11.48 18.49
CA LEU A 271 -8.60 11.37 19.64
C LEU A 271 -8.54 12.63 20.52
N HIS A 272 -7.33 13.14 20.76
CA HIS A 272 -7.14 14.35 21.54
C HIS A 272 -7.72 15.59 20.84
N SER A 273 -7.63 15.69 19.51
CA SER A 273 -8.17 16.82 18.75
C SER A 273 -9.68 17.00 18.94
N VAL A 274 -10.39 15.88 19.08
CA VAL A 274 -11.85 15.86 19.30
C VAL A 274 -12.22 16.19 20.74
N SER A 275 -11.32 15.94 21.71
CA SER A 275 -11.55 16.25 23.14
C SER A 275 -11.16 17.66 23.54
N ILE A 276 -10.35 18.38 22.74
CA ILE A 276 -9.99 19.79 23.00
C ILE A 276 -11.23 20.68 22.93
N SER A 277 -11.30 21.68 23.81
CA SER A 277 -12.35 22.71 23.81
C SER A 277 -12.54 23.39 22.46
N GLY A 278 -13.80 23.59 22.04
CA GLY A 278 -14.15 24.19 20.75
C GLY A 278 -15.04 23.28 19.90
N ASN A 279 -15.04 23.50 18.59
CA ASN A 279 -15.82 22.68 17.66
C ASN A 279 -15.01 21.44 17.26
N MET A 280 -15.44 20.28 17.74
CA MET A 280 -14.79 18.98 17.47
C MET A 280 -14.56 18.68 15.98
N TYR A 281 -15.48 19.10 15.11
CA TYR A 281 -15.38 18.85 13.67
C TYR A 281 -14.31 19.73 13.04
N VAL A 282 -14.26 21.00 13.42
CA VAL A 282 -13.24 21.94 12.95
C VAL A 282 -11.85 21.51 13.43
N ASN A 283 -11.75 21.05 14.68
CA ASN A 283 -10.50 20.53 15.24
C ASN A 283 -10.00 19.30 14.44
N TYR A 284 -10.87 18.33 14.18
CA TYR A 284 -10.53 17.14 13.38
C TYR A 284 -10.10 17.51 11.95
N ILE A 285 -10.86 18.37 11.27
CA ILE A 285 -10.55 18.83 9.91
C ILE A 285 -9.20 19.56 9.88
N ALA A 286 -8.90 20.40 10.87
CA ALA A 286 -7.65 21.13 10.95
C ALA A 286 -6.45 20.19 11.13
N VAL A 287 -6.57 19.17 12.01
CA VAL A 287 -5.52 18.17 12.22
C VAL A 287 -5.25 17.39 10.93
N ALA A 288 -6.30 16.90 10.26
CA ALA A 288 -6.14 16.20 8.98
C ALA A 288 -5.50 17.10 7.92
N ALA A 289 -5.96 18.35 7.78
CA ALA A 289 -5.45 19.28 6.77
C ALA A 289 -3.95 19.62 6.92
N VAL A 290 -3.42 19.62 8.15
CA VAL A 290 -1.99 19.86 8.44
C VAL A 290 -1.09 18.75 7.89
N GLU A 291 -1.62 17.56 7.60
CA GLU A 291 -0.83 16.47 7.02
C GLU A 291 -0.40 16.73 5.58
N ILE A 292 -1.21 17.46 4.80
CA ILE A 292 -0.89 17.79 3.41
C ILE A 292 0.46 18.52 3.31
N PRO A 293 0.68 19.69 3.96
CA PRO A 293 1.98 20.35 3.91
C PRO A 293 3.08 19.49 4.53
N ALA A 294 2.78 18.70 5.56
CA ALA A 294 3.76 17.80 6.17
C ALA A 294 4.29 16.75 5.17
N PHE A 295 3.45 16.20 4.30
CA PHE A 295 3.89 15.26 3.26
C PHE A 295 4.81 15.91 2.22
N PHE A 296 4.56 17.15 1.81
CA PHE A 296 5.44 17.88 0.89
C PHE A 296 6.79 18.20 1.53
N VAL A 297 6.79 18.64 2.79
CA VAL A 297 8.03 18.88 3.56
C VAL A 297 8.81 17.57 3.74
N CYS A 298 8.13 16.47 4.05
CA CYS A 298 8.75 15.14 4.15
C CYS A 298 9.37 14.72 2.81
N ASN A 299 8.65 14.87 1.71
CA ASN A 299 9.17 14.53 0.38
C ASN A 299 10.42 15.38 0.01
N TYR A 300 10.37 16.68 0.28
CA TYR A 300 11.49 17.59 0.04
C TYR A 300 12.73 17.22 0.87
N THR A 301 12.54 16.97 2.17
CA THR A 301 13.64 16.60 3.08
C THR A 301 14.21 15.22 2.75
N LEU A 302 13.37 14.26 2.34
CA LEU A 302 13.80 12.94 1.85
C LEU A 302 14.71 13.04 0.63
N GLY A 303 14.44 13.99 -0.28
CA GLY A 303 15.25 14.25 -1.45
C GLY A 303 16.64 14.83 -1.14
N LYS A 304 16.76 15.62 -0.06
CA LYS A 304 18.00 16.33 0.31
C LYS A 304 18.87 15.62 1.34
N LEU A 305 18.27 15.13 2.43
CA LEU A 305 18.98 14.66 3.63
C LEU A 305 19.06 13.13 3.70
N GLY A 306 18.27 12.44 2.86
CA GLY A 306 18.17 10.98 2.84
C GLY A 306 17.31 10.42 3.97
N ARG A 307 16.82 9.18 3.78
CA ARG A 307 15.74 8.57 4.58
C ARG A 307 15.98 8.53 6.09
N ARG A 308 17.19 8.18 6.53
CA ARG A 308 17.50 8.04 7.98
C ARG A 308 17.47 9.38 8.71
N PHE A 309 17.99 10.42 8.07
CA PHE A 309 18.08 11.76 8.66
C PHE A 309 16.78 12.53 8.55
N THR A 310 15.87 12.11 7.67
CA THR A 310 14.49 12.60 7.71
C THR A 310 13.69 11.93 8.82
N LEU A 311 13.70 10.59 8.89
CA LEU A 311 12.80 9.87 9.81
C LEU A 311 13.16 10.01 11.28
N SER A 312 14.45 9.89 11.65
CA SER A 312 14.84 9.89 13.06
C SER A 312 14.52 11.20 13.80
N PRO A 313 14.82 12.40 13.25
CA PRO A 313 14.43 13.66 13.90
C PRO A 313 12.92 13.86 13.98
N SER A 314 12.15 13.41 12.98
CA SER A 314 10.69 13.52 13.00
C SER A 314 10.07 12.74 14.17
N TYR A 315 10.54 11.51 14.43
CA TYR A 315 10.07 10.74 15.59
C TYR A 315 10.48 11.36 16.92
N ILE A 316 11.69 11.92 17.01
CA ILE A 316 12.15 12.62 18.22
C ILE A 316 11.28 13.86 18.47
N LEU A 317 11.06 14.68 17.45
CA LEU A 317 10.22 15.87 17.55
C LEU A 317 8.78 15.51 17.94
N SER A 318 8.23 14.46 17.33
CA SER A 318 6.91 13.93 17.70
C SER A 318 6.87 13.46 19.16
N GLY A 319 7.91 12.79 19.64
CA GLY A 319 8.01 12.37 21.04
C GLY A 319 8.08 13.54 22.01
N ILE A 320 8.87 14.57 21.69
CA ILE A 320 8.94 15.82 22.47
C ILE A 320 7.58 16.51 22.49
N ALA A 321 6.90 16.61 21.35
CA ALA A 321 5.57 17.21 21.27
C ALA A 321 4.54 16.44 22.12
N CYS A 322 4.58 15.10 22.09
CA CYS A 322 3.72 14.26 22.94
C CYS A 322 4.00 14.48 24.44
N LEU A 323 5.27 14.58 24.84
CA LEU A 323 5.65 14.87 26.23
C LEU A 323 5.27 16.30 26.65
N SER A 324 5.25 17.24 25.70
CA SER A 324 4.88 18.63 25.96
C SER A 324 3.42 18.78 26.39
N PHE A 325 2.53 17.89 25.93
CA PHE A 325 1.13 17.86 26.38
C PHE A 325 0.98 17.63 27.89
N ILE A 326 1.93 16.95 28.55
CA ILE A 326 1.90 16.75 30.01
C ILE A 326 2.02 18.08 30.77
N PHE A 327 2.65 19.08 30.16
CA PHE A 327 2.87 20.40 30.77
C PHE A 327 1.80 21.43 30.40
N VAL A 328 0.87 21.08 29.51
CA VAL A 328 -0.29 21.92 29.19
C VAL A 328 -1.25 21.84 30.36
N SER A 329 -1.51 22.97 31.03
CA SER A 329 -2.22 22.97 32.32
C SER A 329 -3.67 22.50 32.21
N ASP A 330 -4.14 21.87 33.29
CA ASP A 330 -5.52 21.38 33.55
C ASP A 330 -6.65 22.42 33.36
N GLY A 331 -6.31 23.67 33.00
CA GLY A 331 -7.28 24.73 32.70
C GLY A 331 -7.92 24.64 31.32
N MET A 332 -7.43 23.76 30.43
CA MET A 332 -8.04 23.45 29.12
C MET A 332 -8.77 22.10 29.08
N ASP A 333 -8.81 21.37 30.21
CA ASP A 333 -9.63 20.17 30.34
C ASP A 333 -11.09 20.58 30.55
N LEU A 334 -11.96 20.25 29.58
CA LEU A 334 -13.40 20.42 29.78
C LEU A 334 -14.01 19.21 30.50
N LYS A 335 -14.78 19.57 31.53
CA LYS A 335 -15.73 18.74 32.27
C LYS A 335 -16.56 17.85 31.32
N PHE A 336 -16.58 16.56 31.66
CA PHE A 336 -17.44 15.54 31.05
C PHE A 336 -18.92 15.88 31.14
#